data_AF-A0A5K1D4E3-F1
#
_entry.id   AF-A0A5K1D4E3-F1
#
_cell.length_a   1.000
_cell.length_b   1.000
_cell.length_c   1.000
_cell.angle_alpha   90.00
_cell.angle_beta   90.00
_cell.angle_gamma   90.00
#
_symmetry.space_group_name_H-M   'P 1'
#
loop_
_entity.id
_entity.type
_entity.pdbx_description
1 polymer ?
#
loop_
_entity_poly.entity_id
_entity_poly.type
_entity_poly.pdbx_seq_one_letter_code
_entity_poly.pdbx_strand_id
1 'polypeptide(L)' 'MASGQTVLQFLPSTVGLSARVHPVVVFNICDCYVRRSDQAERVIGTLLGSILPDGTVDIRNSYAVPHNESSDQ' A
#
# COMPACT_ATOMS: atom_id res chain seq x y z
N MET A 1 6.03 -5.99 23.00
CA MET A 1 5.05 -6.50 22.02
C MET A 1 4.11 -5.36 21.66
N ALA A 2 4.43 -4.59 20.62
CA ALA A 2 3.61 -3.46 20.20
C ALA A 2 2.52 -3.96 19.25
N SER A 3 1.32 -4.19 19.79
CA SER A 3 0.10 -4.35 18.99
C SER A 3 -0.32 -2.98 18.45
N GLY A 4 0.41 -2.49 17.45
CA GLY A 4 0.02 -1.29 16.71
C GLY A 4 -1.12 -1.64 15.76
N GLN A 5 -2.36 -1.34 16.15
CA GLN A 5 -3.48 -1.41 15.21
C GLN A 5 -3.20 -0.40 14.08
N THR A 6 -2.95 -0.89 12.86
CA THR A 6 -2.93 -0.04 11.67
C THR A 6 -4.37 0.29 11.31
N VAL A 7 -4.94 1.29 11.97
CA VAL A 7 -6.25 1.83 11.61
C VAL A 7 -6.04 2.74 10.40
N LEU A 8 -6.71 2.43 9.28
CA LEU A 8 -6.86 3.37 8.17
C LEU A 8 -7.80 4.48 8.62
N GLN A 9 -7.26 5.46 9.34
CA GLN A 9 -8.04 6.58 9.84
C GLN A 9 -8.14 7.64 8.73
N PHE A 10 -9.21 7.56 7.94
CA PHE A 10 -9.57 8.62 6.99
C PHE A 10 -10.17 9.78 7.80
N LEU A 11 -9.44 10.88 7.94
CA LEU A 11 -10.04 12.12 8.45
C LEU A 11 -11.16 12.56 7.50
N PRO A 12 -12.29 13.08 8.02
CA PRO A 12 -13.31 13.66 7.18
C PRO A 12 -12.73 14.90 6.49
N SER A 13 -12.28 14.75 5.24
CA SER A 13 -12.02 15.88 4.36
C SER A 13 -13.36 16.41 3.84
N THR A 14 -13.49 17.73 3.74
CA THR A 14 -14.67 18.40 3.16
C THR A 14 -14.84 18.11 1.65
N VAL A 15 -13.88 17.39 1.07
CA VAL A 15 -13.87 16.81 -0.28
C VAL A 15 -13.62 15.32 -0.10
N GLY A 16 -14.65 14.48 -0.20
CA GLY A 16 -14.50 13.03 -0.02
C GLY A 16 -13.58 12.45 -1.10
N LEU A 17 -12.36 12.05 -0.73
CA LEU A 17 -11.45 11.37 -1.65
C LEU A 17 -11.86 9.88 -1.74
N SER A 18 -12.29 9.44 -2.92
CA SER A 18 -12.58 8.03 -3.18
C SER A 18 -11.38 7.33 -3.80
N ALA A 19 -11.12 6.09 -3.40
CA ALA A 19 -10.12 5.24 -4.03
C ALA A 19 -10.71 3.86 -4.32
N ARG A 20 -10.33 3.30 -5.48
CA ARG A 20 -10.69 1.93 -5.90
C ARG A 20 -9.42 1.14 -6.09
N VAL A 21 -9.33 0.00 -5.41
CA VAL A 21 -8.18 -0.89 -5.49
C VAL A 21 -8.58 -2.14 -6.27
N HIS A 22 -7.90 -2.41 -7.38
CA HIS A 22 -8.12 -3.63 -8.16
C HIS A 22 -7.55 -4.83 -7.40
N PRO A 23 -8.22 -6.01 -7.41
CA PRO A 23 -7.77 -7.18 -6.65
C PRO A 23 -6.32 -7.60 -6.91
N VAL A 24 -5.83 -7.42 -8.14
CA VAL A 24 -4.44 -7.70 -8.53
C VAL A 24 -3.42 -6.95 -7.64
N VAL A 25 -3.74 -5.74 -7.18
CA VAL A 25 -2.89 -4.94 -6.29
C VAL A 25 -2.70 -5.63 -4.95
N VAL A 26 -3.79 -6.15 -4.38
CA VAL A 26 -3.77 -6.87 -3.10
C VAL A 26 -3.00 -8.18 -3.26
N PHE A 27 -3.25 -8.92 -4.33
CA PHE A 27 -2.51 -10.15 -4.62
C PHE A 27 -1.02 -9.91 -4.82
N ASN A 28 -0.63 -8.84 -5.51
CA ASN A 28 0.78 -8.46 -5.67
C ASN A 28 1.42 -8.13 -4.32
N ILE A 29 0.74 -7.38 -3.44
CA ILE A 29 1.25 -7.05 -2.10
C ILE A 29 1.45 -8.33 -1.27
N CYS A 30 0.46 -9.23 -1.27
CA CYS A 30 0.55 -10.50 -0.55
C CYS A 30 1.64 -11.42 -1.11
N ASP A 31 1.75 -11.56 -2.44
CA ASP A 31 2.78 -12.37 -3.09
C ASP A 31 4.18 -11.81 -2.78
N CYS A 32 4.36 -10.49 -2.88
CA CYS A 32 5.61 -9.83 -2.51
C CYS A 32 5.95 -10.06 -1.03
N TYR A 33 4.95 -10.00 -0.14
CA TYR A 33 5.17 -10.24 1.30
C TYR A 33 5.61 -11.68 1.57
N VAL A 34 4.99 -12.68 0.93
CA VAL A 34 5.36 -14.10 1.13
C VAL A 34 6.75 -14.42 0.56
N ARG A 35 7.19 -13.69 -0.48
CA ARG A 35 8.50 -13.89 -1.12
C ARG A 35 9.63 -13.01 -0.60
N ARG A 36 9.34 -12.10 0.34
CA ARG A 36 10.36 -11.20 0.91
C ARG A 36 11.44 -12.02 1.64
N SER A 37 12.61 -11.42 1.84
CA SER A 37 13.67 -12.03 2.65
C SER A 37 13.14 -12.40 4.04
N ASP A 38 13.54 -13.55 4.59
CA ASP A 38 13.12 -14.00 5.92
C ASP A 38 13.47 -12.99 7.03
N GLN A 39 14.50 -12.17 6.81
CA GLN A 39 14.92 -11.11 7.73
C GLN A 39 14.10 -9.82 7.61
N ALA A 40 13.29 -9.68 6.56
CA ALA A 40 12.46 -8.49 6.36
C ALA A 40 11.12 -8.66 7.09
N GLU A 41 10.75 -7.70 7.94
CA GLU A 41 9.47 -7.73 8.66
C GLU A 41 8.29 -7.20 7.81
N ARG A 42 8.59 -6.34 6.82
CA ARG A 42 7.62 -5.70 5.93
C ARG A 42 8.13 -5.59 4.50
N VAL A 43 7.22 -5.26 3.57
CA VAL A 43 7.53 -4.91 2.19
C VAL A 43 7.06 -3.48 1.93
N ILE A 44 7.90 -2.70 1.26
CA ILE A 44 7.56 -1.35 0.79
C ILE A 44 7.35 -1.41 -0.71
N GLY A 45 6.36 -0.69 -1.22
CA GLY A 45 6.00 -0.71 -2.63
C GLY A 45 5.36 0.58 -3.11
N THR A 46 5.16 0.64 -4.43
CA THR A 46 4.51 1.75 -5.11
C THR A 46 3.17 1.30 -5.70
N LEU A 47 2.15 2.14 -5.58
CA LEU A 47 0.84 1.94 -6.21
C LEU A 47 0.80 2.67 -7.57
N LEU A 48 0.23 2.01 -8.57
CA LEU A 48 0.13 2.50 -9.93
C LEU A 48 -1.34 2.60 -10.35
N GLY A 49 -1.69 3.69 -11.01
CA GLY A 49 -3.08 3.97 -11.35
C GLY A 49 -3.27 5.33 -12.02
N SER A 50 -4.50 5.81 -11.98
CA SER A 50 -4.91 7.11 -12.52
C SER A 50 -6.02 7.72 -11.69
N ILE A 51 -6.19 9.04 -11.77
CA ILE A 51 -7.35 9.72 -11.22
C ILE A 51 -8.45 9.73 -12.29
N LEU A 52 -9.63 9.23 -11.96
CA LEU A 52 -10.80 9.23 -12.85
C LEU A 52 -11.41 10.63 -12.97
N PRO A 53 -12.27 10.91 -13.97
CA PRO A 53 -12.90 12.23 -14.13
C PRO A 53 -13.74 12.69 -12.93
N ASP A 54 -14.22 11.77 -12.11
CA ASP A 54 -14.97 12.06 -10.88
C ASP A 54 -14.07 12.31 -9.65
N GLY A 55 -12.75 12.31 -9.84
CA GLY A 55 -11.75 12.48 -8.78
C GLY A 55 -11.39 11.19 -8.03
N THR A 56 -11.97 10.05 -8.38
CA THR A 56 -11.63 8.76 -7.76
C THR A 56 -10.23 8.31 -8.14
N VAL A 57 -9.41 7.91 -7.17
CA VAL A 57 -8.10 7.30 -7.39
C VAL A 57 -8.28 5.83 -7.76
N ASP A 58 -8.10 5.49 -9.04
CA ASP A 58 -8.21 4.13 -9.56
C ASP A 58 -6.84 3.44 -9.58
N ILE A 59 -6.61 2.58 -8.58
CA ILE A 59 -5.35 1.89 -8.31
C ILE A 59 -5.40 0.50 -8.96
N ARG A 60 -4.62 0.35 -10.04
CA ARG A 60 -4.70 -0.79 -10.96
C ARG A 60 -3.54 -1.76 -10.86
N ASN A 61 -2.41 -1.34 -10.31
CA ASN A 61 -1.24 -2.21 -10.13
C ASN A 61 -0.38 -1.76 -8.94
N SER A 62 0.58 -2.59 -8.56
CA SER A 62 1.61 -2.28 -7.57
C SER A 62 2.87 -3.09 -7.82
N TYR A 63 4.00 -2.56 -7.34
CA TYR A 63 5.27 -3.28 -7.32
C TYR A 63 6.05 -2.98 -6.04
N ALA A 64 6.81 -3.97 -5.56
CA ALA A 64 7.71 -3.80 -4.43
C ALA A 64 8.94 -2.97 -4.84
N VAL A 65 9.36 -2.08 -3.97
CA VAL A 65 10.58 -1.28 -4.12
C VAL A 65 11.69 -1.96 -3.30
N PRO A 66 12.87 -2.25 -3.88
CA PRO A 66 14.00 -2.75 -3.11
C PRO A 66 14.37 -1.75 -2.01
N HIS A 67 14.19 -2.14 -0.75
CA HIS A 67 14.55 -1.31 0.40
C HIS A 67 15.25 -2.17 1.43
N ASN A 68 16.42 -1.71 1.88
CA ASN A 68 17.10 -2.28 3.04
C ASN A 68 16.75 -1.41 4.23
N GLU A 69 16.12 -2.01 5.24
CA GLU A 69 15.83 -1.30 6.48
C GLU A 69 17.16 -1.06 7.21
N SER A 70 17.69 0.16 7.12
CA SER A 70 18.70 0.63 8.07
C SER A 70 17.98 1.02 9.36
N SER A 71 18.57 0.67 10.51
CA SER A 71 18.05 0.97 11.85
C SER A 71 17.83 2.46 12.18
N ASP A 72 18.22 3.37 11.28
CA ASP A 72 18.10 4.82 11.43
C ASP A 72 16.81 5.41 10.81
N GLN A 73 15.85 4.57 10.37
CA GLN A 73 14.54 4.98 9.83
C GLN A 73 13.36 4.58 10.73
#